data_AF-A0A3B8SW13-F1
#
_entry.id   AF-A0A3B8SW13-F1
#
_cell.length_a   1.000
_cell.length_b   1.000
_cell.length_c   1.000
_cell.angle_alpha   90.00
_cell.angle_beta   90.00
_cell.angle_gamma   90.00
#
_symmetry.space_group_name_H-M   'P 1'
#
loop_
_entity.id
_entity.type
_entity.pdbx_description
1 polymer ?
#
loop_
_entity_poly.entity_id
_entity_poly.type
_entity_poly.pdbx_seq_one_letter_code
_entity_poly.pdbx_strand_id
1 'polypeptide(L)' 'MALIVQKYGGTSVGTVERLQGVANKVKGFRDQGHDVVVVVSAMSGETNRLIGLANEISHRPVPREMDVLVSTGDPVT' A
#
# COMPACT_ATOMS: atom_id res chain seq x y z
N MET A 1 -12.91 18.50 15.16
CA MET A 1 -13.23 17.23 14.48
C MET A 1 -13.27 17.47 12.99
N ALA A 2 -12.50 16.70 12.21
CA ALA A 2 -12.43 16.81 10.74
C ALA A 2 -12.26 15.40 10.15
N LEU A 3 -12.63 15.23 8.88
CA LEU A 3 -12.37 14.02 8.09
C LEU A 3 -11.04 14.18 7.35
N ILE A 4 -10.07 13.31 7.61
CA ILE A 4 -8.72 13.36 7.03
C ILE A 4 -8.48 12.10 6.21
N VAL A 5 -8.06 12.27 4.96
CA VAL A 5 -7.59 11.16 4.12
C VAL A 5 -6.06 11.19 4.09
N GLN A 6 -5.40 10.11 4.50
CA GLN A 6 -3.95 9.99 4.54
C GLN A 6 -3.50 8.88 3.58
N LYS A 7 -2.58 9.20 2.68
CA LYS A 7 -2.00 8.23 1.75
C LYS A 7 -0.54 7.96 2.08
N TYR A 8 -0.17 6.69 2.18
CA TYR A 8 1.20 6.24 2.41
C TYR A 8 1.69 5.42 1.22
N GLY A 9 2.82 5.80 0.65
CA GLY A 9 3.44 5.04 -0.46
C GLY A 9 4.31 3.89 0.04
N GLY A 10 4.75 3.02 -0.87
CA GLY A 10 5.50 1.81 -0.53
C GLY A 10 6.77 2.04 0.29
N THR A 11 7.44 3.19 0.13
CA THR A 11 8.60 3.54 0.96
C THR A 11 8.20 3.84 2.41
N SER A 12 7.02 4.39 2.65
CA SER A 12 6.49 4.68 3.99
C SER A 12 6.02 3.44 4.74
N VAL A 13 5.83 2.31 4.04
CA VAL A 13 5.33 1.04 4.59
C VAL A 13 6.24 -0.14 4.27
N GLY A 14 7.44 0.11 3.77
CA GLY A 14 8.33 -0.92 3.23
C GLY A 14 8.99 -1.83 4.28
N THR A 15 8.88 -1.50 5.57
CA THR A 15 9.34 -2.36 6.67
C THR A 15 8.32 -2.33 7.81
N VAL A 16 8.37 -3.33 8.69
CA VAL A 16 7.48 -3.43 9.86
C VAL A 16 7.62 -2.22 10.78
N GLU A 17 8.85 -1.72 10.98
CA GLU A 17 9.12 -0.54 11.80
C GLU A 17 8.48 0.71 11.21
N ARG A 18 8.51 0.85 9.87
CA ARG A 18 7.86 1.97 9.18
C ARG A 18 6.35 1.88 9.27
N LEU A 19 5.78 0.68 9.15
CA LEU A 19 4.35 0.43 9.37
C LEU A 19 3.91 0.81 10.79
N GLN A 20 4.69 0.43 11.80
CA GLN A 20 4.43 0.85 13.19
C GLN A 20 4.50 2.37 13.36
N GLY A 21 5.46 3.03 12.69
CA GLY A 21 5.54 4.49 12.64
C GLY A 21 4.30 5.15 12.02
N VAL A 22 3.79 4.58 10.92
CA VAL A 22 2.54 5.02 10.28
C VAL A 22 1.35 4.82 11.21
N ALA A 23 1.23 3.65 11.85
CA ALA A 23 0.16 3.36 12.79
C ALA A 23 0.14 4.33 13.98
N ASN A 24 1.30 4.64 14.56
CA ASN A 24 1.43 5.63 15.62
C ASN A 24 1.01 7.03 15.17
N LYS A 25 1.34 7.41 13.93
CA LYS A 25 0.92 8.69 13.36
C LYS A 25 -0.60 8.76 13.19
N VAL A 26 -1.22 7.73 12.61
CA VAL A 26 -2.68 7.64 12.42
C VAL A 26 -3.40 7.68 13.76
N LYS A 27 -2.91 6.93 14.76
CA LYS A 27 -3.41 6.99 16.13
C LYS A 27 -3.37 8.41 16.69
N GLY A 28 -2.27 9.13 16.51
CA GLY A 28 -2.15 10.52 16.95
C GLY A 28 -3.23 11.45 16.37
N PHE A 29 -3.61 11.28 15.10
CA PHE A 29 -4.73 12.04 14.51
C PHE A 29 -6.08 11.60 15.06
N ARG A 30 -6.27 10.29 15.32
CA ARG A 30 -7.49 9.79 15.92
C ARG A 30 -7.67 10.28 17.36
N ASP A 31 -6.60 10.31 18.15
CA ASP A 31 -6.58 10.79 19.53
C ASP A 31 -6.90 12.31 19.61
N GLN A 32 -6.61 13.07 18.55
CA GLN A 32 -7.02 14.47 18.40
C GLN A 32 -8.50 14.66 18.02
N GLY A 33 -9.27 13.56 17.90
CA GLY A 33 -10.69 13.59 17.57
C GLY A 33 -11.00 13.79 16.08
N HIS A 34 -10.09 13.37 15.19
CA HIS A 34 -10.35 13.32 13.75
C HIS A 34 -10.89 11.95 13.32
N ASP A 35 -11.72 11.94 12.28
CA ASP A 35 -12.02 10.74 11.50
C ASP A 35 -10.94 10.59 10.44
N VAL A 36 -10.37 9.40 10.33
CA VAL A 36 -9.21 9.15 9.46
C VAL A 36 -9.49 8.00 8.53
N VAL A 37 -9.34 8.25 7.22
CA VAL A 37 -9.31 7.22 6.18
C VAL A 37 -7.87 7.07 5.71
N VAL A 38 -7.36 5.86 5.70
CA VAL A 38 -5.97 5.57 5.34
C VAL A 38 -5.94 4.76 4.04
N VAL A 39 -5.13 5.20 3.09
CA VAL A 39 -4.83 4.48 1.84
C VAL A 39 -3.36 4.10 1.86
N VAL A 40 -3.06 2.82 1.75
CA VAL A 40 -1.69 2.30 1.63
C VAL A 40 -1.44 1.77 0.22
N SER A 41 -0.18 1.81 -0.20
CA SER A 41 0.30 1.07 -1.37
C SER A 41 1.10 -0.13 -0.89
N ALA A 42 1.30 -1.11 -1.76
CA ALA A 42 2.16 -2.26 -1.53
C ALA A 42 3.54 -1.84 -0.99
N MET A 43 4.10 -2.69 -0.14
CA MET A 43 5.44 -2.51 0.40
C MET A 43 6.48 -2.28 -0.71
N SER A 44 7.49 -1.45 -0.41
CA SER A 44 8.53 -1.04 -1.36
C SER A 44 9.09 -2.23 -2.16
N GLY A 45 8.92 -2.20 -3.48
CA GLY A 45 9.46 -3.21 -4.40
C GLY A 45 8.48 -4.33 -4.77
N GLU A 46 7.39 -4.56 -4.02
CA GLU A 46 6.48 -5.68 -4.28
C GLU A 46 5.70 -5.53 -5.59
N THR A 47 5.22 -4.32 -5.93
CA THR A 47 4.58 -4.07 -7.23
C THR A 47 5.53 -4.40 -8.39
N ASN A 48 6.79 -3.97 -8.31
CA ASN A 48 7.79 -4.26 -9.34
C ASN A 48 8.12 -5.75 -9.42
N ARG A 49 8.20 -6.44 -8.28
CA ARG A 49 8.40 -7.89 -8.20
C ARG A 49 7.26 -8.65 -8.89
N LEU A 50 6.01 -8.30 -8.60
CA LEU A 50 4.82 -8.91 -9.21
C LEU A 50 4.75 -8.66 -10.72
N ILE A 51 5.03 -7.44 -11.16
CA ILE A 51 5.10 -7.10 -12.60
C ILE A 51 6.22 -7.88 -13.29
N GLY A 52 7.38 -8.02 -12.64
CA GLY A 52 8.51 -8.82 -13.15
C GLY A 52 8.10 -10.27 -13.40
N LEU A 53 7.48 -10.92 -12.41
CA LEU A 53 6.98 -12.29 -12.52
C LEU A 53 5.94 -12.44 -13.64
N ALA A 54 5.03 -11.49 -13.80
CA ALA A 54 4.05 -11.52 -14.88
C ALA A 54 4.72 -11.46 -16.26
N ASN A 55 5.77 -10.65 -16.40
CA ASN A 55 6.50 -10.49 -17.66
C ASN A 55 7.39 -11.71 -18.00
N GLU A 56 7.83 -12.48 -17.00
CA GLU A 56 8.51 -13.77 -17.22
C GLU A 56 7.57 -14.83 -17.80
N ILE A 57 6.27 -14.73 -17.51
CA ILE A 57 5.24 -15.67 -18.01
C ILE A 57 4.72 -15.24 -19.39
N SER A 58 4.53 -13.94 -19.62
CA SER A 58 3.98 -13.40 -20.86
C SER A 58 4.63 -12.08 -21.24
N HIS A 59 5.09 -11.96 -22.48
CA HIS A 59 5.57 -10.69 -23.05
C HIS A 59 4.48 -9.61 -23.18
N ARG A 60 3.21 -10.00 -23.08
CA ARG A 60 2.06 -9.09 -23.09
C ARG A 60 1.03 -9.58 -22.08
N PRO A 61 1.23 -9.31 -20.77
CA PRO A 61 0.27 -9.69 -19.74
C PRO A 61 -1.11 -9.10 -20.05
N VAL A 62 -2.14 -9.90 -19.82
CA VAL A 62 -3.53 -9.46 -20.01
C VAL A 62 -3.84 -8.38 -18.97
N PRO A 63 -4.33 -7.17 -19.35
CA PRO A 63 -4.53 -6.08 -18.40
C PRO A 63 -5.39 -6.45 -17.18
N ARG A 64 -6.47 -7.21 -17.40
CA ARG A 64 -7.35 -7.69 -16.32
C ARG A 64 -6.62 -8.56 -15.30
N GLU A 65 -5.78 -9.48 -15.76
CA GLU A 65 -5.02 -10.37 -14.87
C GLU A 65 -3.90 -9.60 -14.16
N MET A 66 -3.34 -8.58 -14.82
CA MET A 66 -2.33 -7.72 -14.23
C MET A 66 -2.92 -6.92 -13.06
N ASP A 67 -4.13 -6.38 -13.22
CA ASP A 67 -4.83 -5.66 -12.14
C ASP A 67 -5.09 -6.58 -10.95
N VAL A 68 -5.57 -7.80 -11.20
CA VAL A 68 -5.76 -8.81 -10.14
C VAL A 68 -4.44 -9.09 -9.44
N LEU A 69 -3.35 -9.35 -10.18
CA LEU A 69 -2.06 -9.68 -9.59
C LEU A 69 -1.48 -8.51 -8.76
N VAL A 70 -1.38 -7.30 -9.32
CA VAL A 70 -0.78 -6.16 -8.61
C VAL A 70 -1.63 -5.76 -7.41
N SER A 71 -2.96 -5.89 -7.49
CA SER A 71 -3.85 -5.60 -6.37
C SER A 71 -3.58 -6.47 -5.13
N THR A 72 -2.94 -7.64 -5.26
CA THR A 72 -2.61 -8.48 -4.10
C THR A 72 -1.51 -7.89 -3.22
N GLY A 73 -0.68 -6.96 -3.73
CA GLY A 73 0.38 -6.32 -2.96
C GLY A 73 -0.15 -5.34 -1.90
N ASP A 74 -1.31 -4.73 -2.14
CA ASP A 74 -1.87 -3.71 -1.26
C ASP A 74 -2.52 -4.32 0.01
N PRO A 75 -3.35 -5.38 -0.04
CA PRO A 75 -3.97 -6.00 1.15
C PRO A 75 -3.00 -6.70 2.11
N VAL A 76 -1.79 -7.03 1.67
CA VAL A 76 -0.76 -7.67 2.50
C VAL A 76 -0.09 -6.64 3.44
N THR A 77 -0.12 -5.36 3.05
CA THR A 77 0.50 -4.24 3.78
C THR A 77 -0.36 -3.81 4.96
#